data_AF-A0AB36M5R6-F1
#
_entry.id   AF-A0AB36M5R6-F1
#
_cell.length_a   1.000
_cell.length_b   1.000
_cell.length_c   1.000
_cell.angle_alpha   90.00
_cell.angle_beta   90.00
_cell.angle_gamma   90.00
#
_symmetry.space_group_name_H-M   'P 1'
#
loop_
_entity.id
_entity.type
_entity.pdbx_description
1 polymer ?
#
loop_
_entity_poly.entity_id
_entity_poly.type
_entity_poly.pdbx_seq_one_letter_code
_entity_poly.pdbx_strand_id
1 'polypeptide(L)'
;MNDLEINGYKIFTNPDEAVYAAKSKEDVYNYFVENYGSTEECQDESKEQFINNLNEVELDSDCAQRNREWINEDTGMISTSSYYQEYKHVASKDEGTEVIAFLVW
;
A
#
# COMPACT_ATOMS: atom_id res chain seq x y z
N MET A 1 5.08 16.07 -15.48
CA MET A 1 5.00 14.62 -15.22
C MET A 1 6.08 14.32 -14.21
N ASN A 2 5.72 13.72 -13.08
CA ASN A 2 6.70 13.29 -12.09
C ASN A 2 7.31 11.99 -12.65
N ASP A 3 8.62 11.96 -12.93
CA ASP A 3 9.28 10.80 -13.56
C ASP A 3 9.20 9.51 -12.70
N LEU A 4 8.68 9.64 -11.48
CA LEU A 4 8.48 8.56 -10.52
C LEU A 4 7.15 7.80 -10.69
N GLU A 5 6.13 8.41 -11.30
CA GLU A 5 4.81 7.79 -11.47
C GLU A 5 4.84 6.74 -12.58
N ILE A 6 4.35 5.54 -12.30
CA ILE A 6 4.36 4.40 -13.22
C ILE A 6 2.94 3.90 -13.40
N ASN A 7 2.47 3.82 -14.65
CA ASN A 7 1.17 3.25 -15.02
C ASN A 7 -0.05 3.83 -14.26
N GLY A 8 0.07 5.07 -13.76
CA GLY A 8 -0.99 5.74 -12.99
C GLY A 8 -1.15 5.25 -11.55
N TYR A 9 -0.20 4.46 -11.02
CA TYR A 9 -0.23 4.01 -9.64
C TYR A 9 0.24 5.10 -8.68
N LYS A 10 -0.24 5.00 -7.45
CA LYS A 10 0.11 5.82 -6.29
C LYS A 10 0.39 4.92 -5.09
N ILE A 11 0.92 5.50 -4.02
CA ILE A 11 1.09 4.84 -2.73
C ILE A 11 -0.03 5.32 -1.80
N PHE A 12 -0.75 4.39 -1.19
CA PHE A 12 -1.74 4.66 -0.16
C PHE A 12 -1.37 3.97 1.15
N THR A 13 -1.60 4.61 2.28
CA THR A 13 -1.39 4.00 3.61
C THR A 13 -2.71 3.97 4.36
N ASN A 14 -3.07 2.80 4.87
CA ASN A 14 -3.93 2.69 6.04
C ASN A 14 -3.01 2.73 7.28
N PRO A 15 -2.97 3.83 8.06
CA PRO A 15 -1.95 4.06 9.10
C PRO A 15 -1.82 2.95 10.15
N ASP A 16 -2.90 2.22 10.38
CA ASP A 16 -2.96 1.18 11.41
C ASP A 16 -2.68 -0.22 10.87
N GLU A 17 -2.52 -0.39 9.54
CA GLU A 17 -2.48 -1.73 8.94
C GLU A 17 -1.39 -1.91 7.89
N ALA A 18 -1.42 -1.13 6.82
CA ALA A 18 -0.71 -1.49 5.60
C ALA A 18 -0.50 -0.32 4.64
N VAL A 19 0.45 -0.53 3.75
CA VAL A 19 0.77 0.34 2.62
C VAL A 19 0.48 -0.40 1.34
N TYR A 20 -0.18 0.27 0.41
CA TYR A 20 -0.68 -0.27 -0.84
C TYR A 20 -0.11 0.50 -2.03
N ALA A 21 0.14 -0.22 -3.14
CA ALA A 21 0.29 0.38 -4.46
C ALA A 21 -1.02 0.19 -5.23
N ALA A 22 -1.69 1.28 -5.62
CA ALA A 22 -2.96 1.23 -6.33
C ALA A 22 -3.18 2.48 -7.20
N LYS A 23 -4.13 2.45 -8.14
CA LYS A 23 -4.47 3.62 -8.98
C LYS A 23 -5.43 4.59 -8.28
N SER A 24 -6.22 4.09 -7.32
CA SER A 24 -7.16 4.90 -6.54
C SER A 24 -7.44 4.31 -5.16
N LYS A 25 -8.01 5.12 -4.27
CA LYS A 25 -8.51 4.65 -2.96
C LYS A 25 -9.63 3.61 -3.11
N GLU A 26 -10.45 3.74 -4.15
CA GLU A 26 -11.49 2.77 -4.49
C GLU A 26 -10.90 1.40 -4.83
N ASP A 27 -9.77 1.37 -5.54
CA ASP A 27 -9.08 0.11 -5.86
C ASP A 27 -8.47 -0.54 -4.62
N VAL A 28 -8.05 0.25 -3.63
CA VAL A 28 -7.61 -0.26 -2.32
C VAL A 28 -8.78 -0.89 -1.56
N TYR A 29 -9.94 -0.21 -1.51
CA TYR A 29 -11.14 -0.74 -0.86
C TYR A 29 -11.60 -2.05 -1.53
N ASN A 30 -11.68 -2.08 -2.86
CA ASN A 30 -12.11 -3.29 -3.59
C ASN A 30 -11.17 -4.47 -3.33
N TYR A 31 -9.84 -4.22 -3.37
CA TYR A 31 -8.84 -5.22 -3.02
C TYR A 31 -9.01 -5.72 -1.59
N PHE A 32 -9.20 -4.81 -0.63
CA PHE A 32 -9.38 -5.16 0.77
C PHE A 32 -10.61 -6.07 0.95
N VAL A 33 -11.75 -5.69 0.37
CA VAL A 33 -12.99 -6.48 0.47
C VAL A 33 -12.85 -7.86 -0.16
N GLU A 34 -12.17 -7.97 -1.30
CA GLU A 34 -11.93 -9.25 -1.97
C GLU A 34 -11.06 -10.21 -1.14
N ASN A 35 -10.08 -9.69 -0.40
CA ASN A 35 -9.10 -10.49 0.33
C ASN A 35 -9.45 -10.74 1.80
N TYR A 36 -10.12 -9.78 2.45
CA TYR A 36 -10.36 -9.80 3.90
C TYR A 36 -11.85 -9.80 4.28
N GLY A 37 -12.74 -9.36 3.39
CA GLY A 37 -14.17 -9.22 3.65
C GLY A 37 -14.62 -7.77 3.86
N SER A 38 -15.90 -7.57 4.22
CA SER A 38 -16.47 -6.23 4.38
C SER A 38 -15.79 -5.47 5.52
N THR A 39 -15.45 -4.19 5.30
CA THR A 39 -14.90 -3.31 6.36
C THR A 39 -15.88 -3.15 7.54
N GLU A 40 -17.19 -3.22 7.28
CA GLU A 40 -18.21 -3.18 8.35
C GLU A 40 -18.14 -4.39 9.28
N GLU A 41 -17.73 -5.55 8.76
CA GLU A 41 -17.62 -6.79 9.54
C GLU A 41 -16.24 -6.94 10.18
N CYS A 42 -15.19 -6.54 9.47
CA CYS A 42 -13.80 -6.77 9.87
C CYS A 42 -13.22 -5.66 10.74
N GLN A 43 -13.68 -4.41 10.55
CA GLN A 43 -13.11 -3.22 11.17
C GLN A 43 -14.16 -2.33 11.85
N ASP A 44 -15.44 -2.69 11.80
CA ASP A 44 -16.55 -1.88 12.33
C ASP A 44 -16.55 -0.45 11.73
N GLU A 45 -16.19 -0.33 10.44
CA GLU A 45 -16.22 0.93 9.72
C GLU A 45 -16.89 0.84 8.34
N SER A 46 -17.57 1.92 7.97
CA SER A 46 -18.18 2.03 6.64
C SER A 46 -17.13 2.20 5.55
N LYS A 47 -17.51 1.88 4.30
CA LYS A 47 -16.68 2.13 3.10
C LYS A 47 -16.14 3.57 3.05
N GLU A 48 -16.99 4.56 3.34
CA GLU A 48 -16.59 5.97 3.28
C GLU A 48 -15.54 6.31 4.33
N GLN A 49 -15.65 5.74 5.54
CA GLN A 49 -14.65 5.90 6.59
C GLN A 49 -13.30 5.29 6.18
N PHE A 50 -13.31 4.04 5.70
CA PHE A 50 -12.10 3.37 5.21
C PHE A 50 -11.38 4.20 4.15
N ILE A 51 -12.11 4.65 3.12
CA ILE A 51 -11.54 5.47 2.04
C ILE A 51 -11.00 6.81 2.57
N ASN A 52 -11.71 7.46 3.50
CA ASN A 52 -11.25 8.72 4.09
C ASN A 52 -10.00 8.53 4.96
N ASN A 53 -9.86 7.38 5.61
CA ASN A 53 -8.71 7.04 6.46
C ASN A 53 -7.45 6.72 5.66
N LEU A 54 -7.58 6.32 4.39
CA LEU A 54 -6.42 6.15 3.51
C LEU A 54 -5.70 7.48 3.25
N ASN A 55 -4.39 7.49 3.40
CA ASN A 55 -3.55 8.64 3.07
C ASN A 55 -2.73 8.36 1.81
N GLU A 56 -2.71 9.29 0.86
CA GLU A 56 -1.80 9.22 -0.29
C GLU A 56 -0.41 9.69 0.14
N VAL A 57 0.62 8.93 -0.23
CA VAL A 57 2.02 9.28 0.04
C VAL A 57 2.68 9.76 -1.24
N GLU A 58 3.25 10.97 -1.19
CA GLU A 58 4.00 11.54 -2.31
C GLU A 58 5.24 10.67 -2.61
N LEU A 59 5.43 10.32 -3.89
CA LEU A 59 6.46 9.37 -4.33
C LEU A 59 7.89 9.86 -4.06
N ASP A 60 8.13 11.16 -4.07
CA ASP A 60 9.42 11.79 -3.79
C ASP A 60 9.62 12.14 -2.30
N SER A 61 8.61 11.89 -1.45
CA SER A 61 8.74 12.16 -0.01
C SER A 61 9.78 11.27 0.65
N ASP A 62 10.39 11.78 1.73
CA ASP A 62 11.28 10.99 2.60
C ASP A 62 10.58 9.71 3.08
N CYS A 63 9.27 9.76 3.31
CA CYS A 63 8.49 8.57 3.69
C CYS A 63 8.55 7.50 2.59
N ALA A 64 8.28 7.85 1.32
CA ALA A 64 8.32 6.91 0.22
C ALA A 64 9.75 6.39 -0.05
N GLN A 65 10.75 7.26 0.03
CA GLN A 65 12.13 6.97 -0.37
C GLN A 65 12.98 6.29 0.71
N ARG A 66 12.62 6.42 1.99
CA ARG A 66 13.41 5.88 3.09
C ARG A 66 13.52 4.36 3.05
N ASN A 67 14.75 3.87 3.11
CA ASN A 67 15.04 2.44 3.29
C ASN A 67 14.58 1.97 4.67
N ARG A 68 13.95 0.80 4.67
CA ARG A 68 13.42 0.08 5.82
C ARG A 68 13.89 -1.36 5.74
N GLU A 69 14.08 -1.98 6.90
CA GLU A 69 14.33 -3.41 6.98
C GLU A 69 12.99 -4.14 7.07
N TRP A 70 12.84 -5.15 6.23
CA TRP A 70 11.66 -6.00 6.13
C TRP A 70 12.07 -7.41 6.49
N ILE A 71 11.32 -8.04 7.38
CA ILE A 71 11.53 -9.42 7.78
C ILE A 71 10.40 -10.23 7.16
N ASN A 72 10.75 -11.20 6.32
CA ASN A 72 9.78 -12.19 5.86
C ASN A 72 9.50 -13.17 7.00
N GLU A 73 8.26 -13.19 7.52
CA GLU A 73 7.91 -14.00 8.69
C GLU A 73 8.05 -15.51 8.47
N ASP A 74 7.85 -16.00 7.24
CA ASP A 74 7.92 -17.43 6.92
C ASP A 74 9.36 -17.96 6.85
N THR A 75 10.28 -17.14 6.34
CA THR A 75 11.67 -17.55 6.04
C THR A 75 12.70 -16.95 7.00
N GLY A 76 12.33 -15.90 7.74
CA GLY A 76 13.24 -15.09 8.55
C GLY A 76 14.24 -14.27 7.73
N MET A 77 14.10 -14.22 6.39
CA MET A 77 14.97 -13.40 5.55
C MET A 77 14.77 -11.92 5.83
N ILE A 78 15.88 -11.21 6.05
CA ILE A 78 15.92 -9.76 6.15
C ILE A 78 16.23 -9.18 4.78
N SER A 79 15.43 -8.22 4.34
CA SER A 79 15.68 -7.42 3.14
C SER A 79 15.61 -5.94 3.47
N THR A 80 16.28 -5.10 2.69
CA THR A 80 16.24 -3.65 2.86
C THR A 80 15.68 -3.01 1.60
N SER A 81 14.54 -2.33 1.73
CA SER A 81 13.84 -1.69 0.61
C SER A 81 13.06 -0.47 1.09
N SER A 82 12.48 0.31 0.18
CA SER A 82 11.62 1.47 0.48
C SER A 82 10.24 1.28 -0.12
N TYR A 83 9.24 2.04 0.36
CA TYR A 83 7.90 1.99 -0.25
C TYR A 83 7.96 2.31 -1.74
N TYR A 84 8.82 3.24 -2.15
CA TYR A 84 8.99 3.56 -3.57
C TYR A 84 9.55 2.39 -4.39
N GLN A 85 10.49 1.61 -3.88
CA GLN A 85 11.02 0.45 -4.60
C GLN A 85 9.98 -0.67 -4.73
N GLU A 86 9.24 -0.96 -3.67
CA GLU A 86 8.15 -1.95 -3.72
C GLU A 86 7.01 -1.48 -4.62
N TYR A 87 6.60 -0.21 -4.50
CA TYR A 87 5.68 0.45 -5.43
C TYR A 87 6.14 0.28 -6.87
N LYS A 88 7.41 0.56 -7.17
CA LYS A 88 7.96 0.46 -8.53
C LYS A 88 7.87 -0.97 -9.05
N HIS A 89 8.12 -1.97 -8.22
CA HIS A 89 8.00 -3.37 -8.59
C HIS A 89 6.55 -3.73 -8.99
N VAL A 90 5.57 -3.35 -8.16
CA VAL A 90 4.15 -3.60 -8.41
C VAL A 90 3.64 -2.81 -9.62
N ALA A 91 3.86 -1.49 -9.62
CA ALA A 91 3.36 -0.59 -10.66
C ALA A 91 3.90 -0.94 -12.05
N SER A 92 5.14 -1.46 -12.14
CA SER A 92 5.74 -1.89 -13.42
C SER A 92 5.07 -3.14 -14.02
N LYS A 93 4.43 -3.98 -13.21
CA LYS A 93 3.67 -5.15 -13.69
C LYS A 93 2.29 -4.77 -14.22
N ASP A 94 1.69 -3.74 -13.64
CA ASP A 94 0.32 -3.29 -13.96
C ASP A 94 -0.75 -4.39 -13.80
N GLU A 95 -0.65 -5.20 -12.74
CA GLU A 95 -1.52 -6.35 -12.49
C GLU A 95 -2.64 -6.09 -11.46
N GLY A 96 -2.70 -4.89 -10.88
CA GLY A 96 -3.72 -4.49 -9.90
C GLY A 96 -3.14 -3.97 -8.59
N THR A 97 -4.01 -3.77 -7.61
CA THR A 97 -3.62 -3.35 -6.27
C THR A 97 -2.83 -4.45 -5.56
N GLU A 98 -1.74 -4.08 -4.88
CA GLU A 98 -1.01 -4.98 -3.99
C GLU A 98 -0.63 -4.28 -2.68
N VAL A 99 -0.53 -5.07 -1.60
CA VAL A 99 0.11 -4.64 -0.35
C VAL A 99 1.61 -4.63 -0.54
N ILE A 100 2.25 -3.47 -0.35
CA ILE A 100 3.70 -3.31 -0.46
C ILE A 100 4.40 -3.31 0.90
N ALA A 101 3.64 -3.18 1.99
CA ALA A 101 4.14 -3.34 3.36
C ALA A 101 3.00 -3.50 4.36
N PHE A 102 3.20 -4.32 5.39
CA PHE A 102 2.38 -4.30 6.60
C PHE A 102 3.03 -3.42 7.66
N LEU A 103 2.22 -2.65 8.38
CA LEU A 103 2.67 -1.80 9.48
C LEU A 103 2.54 -2.61 10.77
N VAL A 104 3.67 -3.08 11.30
CA VAL A 104 3.73 -3.76 12.58
C VAL A 104 4.23 -2.76 13.62
N TRP A 105 3.46 -2.57 14.70
CA TRP A 105 3.81 -1.71 15.85
C TRP A 105 4.40 -2.51 17.00
#